data_AF-A0A0R2HYF5-F1
#
_entry.id   AF-A0A0R2HYF5-F1
#
_cell.length_a   1.000
_cell.length_b   1.000
_cell.length_c   1.000
_cell.angle_alpha   90.00
_cell.angle_beta   90.00
_cell.angle_gamma   90.00
#
_symmetry.space_group_name_H-M   'P 1'
#
loop_
_entity.id
_entity.type
_entity.pdbx_description
1 polymer ?
#
loop_
_entity_poly.entity_id
_entity_poly.type
_entity_poly.pdbx_seq_one_letter_code
_entity_poly.pdbx_strand_id
1 'polypeptide(L)'
;MDYRVYLELDDKDKTLVPLADYTNIPYNEVQTYKGIIDGKLFSPGIHRVSIIGIDEYGTRSAAQKIELTITELDATPDIQKVKVGEALSNDLTTLFKEVKGTNVTLKPLSMDSSVVGFQWVEATLTDGKRDVIKKIPVNVYNAESTVFNAKDTIALDAKDTYFELVDVRKSSEEGTLDELVRQKIEPKSWDIADGTEIPIELITNEIKPGFGEYSATFKATREYSEESLQKTSKLSVGGELKFMELPEKLDYKTAS
;
A
#
# COMPACT_ATOMS: atom_id res chain seq x y z
N MET A 1 41.47 -24.31 37.76
CA MET A 1 41.83 -23.68 36.47
C MET A 1 40.60 -22.94 36.01
N ASP A 2 40.77 -21.68 35.68
CA ASP A 2 39.68 -20.82 35.22
C ASP A 2 39.80 -20.62 33.71
N TYR A 3 38.69 -20.71 33.00
CA TYR A 3 38.65 -20.41 31.57
C TYR A 3 37.30 -19.85 31.14
N ARG A 4 37.33 -19.06 30.07
CA ARG A 4 36.13 -18.50 29.44
C ARG A 4 35.95 -19.11 28.05
N VAL A 5 34.71 -19.44 27.72
CA VAL A 5 34.30 -19.89 26.39
C VAL A 5 33.91 -18.68 25.56
N TYR A 6 34.39 -18.64 24.31
CA TYR A 6 34.14 -17.59 23.35
C TYR A 6 33.58 -18.17 22.05
N LEU A 7 32.73 -17.36 21.42
CA LEU A 7 32.41 -17.46 20.00
C LEU A 7 33.43 -16.60 19.24
N GLU A 8 34.17 -17.21 18.32
CA GLU A 8 35.04 -16.51 17.38
C GLU A 8 34.28 -16.32 16.06
N LEU A 9 34.02 -15.05 15.72
CA LEU A 9 33.34 -14.68 14.48
C LEU A 9 34.24 -14.88 13.26
N ASP A 10 33.62 -15.04 12.09
CA ASP A 10 34.35 -15.33 10.85
C ASP A 10 34.90 -14.07 10.13
N ASP A 11 34.87 -12.91 10.77
CA ASP A 11 35.35 -11.64 10.25
C ASP A 11 36.89 -11.56 10.12
N LYS A 12 37.38 -10.44 9.56
CA LYS A 12 38.81 -10.18 9.34
C LYS A 12 39.60 -10.07 10.64
N ASP A 13 38.95 -9.58 11.70
CA ASP A 13 39.59 -9.28 12.99
C ASP A 13 39.46 -10.44 13.99
N LYS A 14 38.72 -11.50 13.64
CA LYS A 14 38.37 -12.64 14.49
C LYS A 14 37.81 -12.19 15.83
N THR A 15 36.77 -11.36 15.77
CA THR A 15 36.11 -10.82 16.96
C THR A 15 35.66 -11.95 17.90
N LEU A 16 36.05 -11.85 19.18
CA LEU A 16 35.67 -12.80 20.23
C LEU A 16 34.48 -12.28 21.02
N VAL A 17 33.40 -13.06 21.06
CA VAL A 17 32.21 -12.78 21.86
C VAL A 17 32.18 -13.74 23.05
N PRO A 18 32.17 -13.24 24.30
CA PRO A 18 32.16 -14.09 25.48
C PRO A 18 30.82 -14.83 25.60
N LEU A 19 30.87 -16.14 25.89
CA LEU A 19 29.70 -17.01 25.97
C LEU A 19 29.43 -17.57 27.38
N ALA A 20 30.48 -18.01 28.08
CA ALA A 20 30.34 -18.61 29.41
C ALA A 20 31.67 -18.58 30.17
N ASP A 21 31.58 -18.50 31.50
CA ASP A 21 32.71 -18.54 32.43
C ASP A 21 32.73 -19.85 33.22
N TYR A 22 33.91 -20.44 33.37
CA TYR A 22 34.15 -21.63 34.18
C TYR A 22 35.26 -21.34 35.20
N THR A 23 34.97 -21.59 36.47
CA THR A 23 35.91 -21.36 37.58
C THR A 23 36.18 -22.65 38.35
N ASN A 24 37.38 -22.76 38.92
CA ASN A 24 37.81 -23.88 39.75
C ASN A 24 37.68 -25.27 39.10
N ILE A 25 37.88 -25.35 37.77
CA ILE A 25 37.77 -26.63 37.06
C ILE A 25 38.97 -27.53 37.41
N PRO A 26 38.74 -28.80 37.82
CA PRO A 26 39.80 -29.77 38.07
C PRO A 26 40.59 -30.10 36.80
N TYR A 27 41.86 -30.42 36.96
CA TYR A 27 42.74 -30.81 35.86
C TYR A 27 42.22 -32.12 35.21
N ASN A 28 42.10 -32.14 33.88
CA ASN A 28 41.58 -33.25 33.04
C ASN A 28 40.06 -33.52 33.04
N GLU A 29 39.22 -32.62 33.57
CA GLU A 29 37.76 -32.77 33.41
C GLU A 29 37.24 -32.13 32.11
N VAL A 30 36.42 -32.88 31.37
CA VAL A 30 35.71 -32.39 30.19
C VAL A 30 34.42 -31.72 30.62
N GLN A 31 34.31 -30.41 30.39
CA GLN A 31 33.07 -29.67 30.60
C GLN A 31 32.27 -29.60 29.30
N THR A 32 30.95 -29.79 29.40
CA THR A 32 30.05 -29.63 28.25
C THR A 32 29.55 -28.19 28.21
N TYR A 33 29.75 -27.52 27.08
CA TYR A 33 29.09 -26.25 26.82
C TYR A 33 27.75 -26.49 26.09
N LYS A 34 26.68 -25.86 26.61
CA LYS A 34 25.38 -25.75 25.94
C LYS A 34 24.92 -24.32 26.07
N GLY A 35 24.75 -23.63 24.95
CA GLY A 35 24.29 -22.25 24.94
C GLY A 35 23.61 -21.87 23.65
N ILE A 36 23.05 -20.66 23.65
CA ILE A 36 22.34 -20.06 22.52
C ILE A 36 23.27 -19.00 21.93
N ILE A 37 23.49 -19.06 20.63
CA ILE A 37 24.21 -18.02 19.89
C ILE A 37 23.16 -17.02 19.39
N ASP A 38 23.33 -15.74 19.68
CA ASP A 38 22.43 -14.69 19.18
C ASP A 38 22.68 -14.47 17.68
N GLY A 39 21.64 -14.70 16.87
CA GLY A 39 21.67 -14.50 15.43
C GLY A 39 21.92 -13.05 15.00
N LYS A 40 21.68 -12.06 15.89
CA LYS A 40 21.92 -10.63 15.60
C LYS A 40 23.40 -10.29 15.39
N LEU A 41 24.32 -11.18 15.78
CA LEU A 41 25.75 -11.01 15.56
C LEU A 41 26.16 -11.22 14.09
N PHE A 42 25.23 -11.67 13.24
CA PHE A 42 25.52 -12.09 11.89
C PHE A 42 24.68 -11.32 10.87
N SER A 43 25.30 -10.97 9.76
CA SER A 43 24.58 -10.59 8.55
C SER A 43 23.93 -11.83 7.90
N PRO A 44 22.97 -11.65 6.99
CA PRO A 44 22.46 -12.76 6.17
C PRO A 44 23.60 -13.40 5.36
N GLY A 45 23.62 -14.74 5.31
CA GLY A 45 24.66 -15.51 4.63
C GLY A 45 25.08 -16.77 5.38
N ILE A 46 26.11 -17.42 4.86
CA ILE A 46 26.76 -18.57 5.48
C ILE A 46 27.96 -18.05 6.27
N HIS A 47 28.02 -18.41 7.55
CA HIS A 47 29.09 -18.02 8.47
C HIS A 47 29.78 -19.25 9.02
N ARG A 48 31.11 -19.20 9.10
CA ARG A 48 31.92 -20.29 9.66
C ARG A 48 32.59 -19.83 10.95
N VAL A 49 31.87 -19.98 12.04
CA VAL A 49 32.33 -19.59 13.37
C VAL A 49 33.02 -20.73 14.11
N SER A 50 33.74 -20.37 15.17
CA SER A 50 34.37 -21.37 16.05
C SER A 50 34.02 -21.12 17.51
N ILE A 51 33.88 -22.20 18.28
CA ILE A 51 33.82 -22.16 19.74
C ILE A 51 35.20 -22.53 20.27
N ILE A 52 35.74 -21.67 21.15
CA ILE A 52 37.06 -21.86 21.78
C ILE A 52 36.97 -21.57 23.28
N GLY A 53 37.76 -22.27 24.08
CA GLY A 53 38.06 -21.92 25.46
C GLY A 53 39.40 -21.18 25.53
N ILE A 54 39.49 -20.15 26.36
CA ILE A 54 40.74 -19.45 26.69
C ILE A 54 40.90 -19.43 28.21
N ASP A 55 42.02 -19.97 28.70
CA ASP A 55 42.33 -19.99 30.14
C ASP A 55 42.90 -18.67 30.66
N GLU A 56 43.08 -18.58 31.98
CA GLU A 56 43.66 -17.42 32.67
C GLU A 56 45.08 -17.03 32.21
N TYR A 57 45.79 -17.93 31.52
CA TYR A 57 47.13 -17.71 30.98
C TYR A 57 47.11 -17.38 29.47
N GLY A 58 45.93 -17.35 28.84
CA GLY A 58 45.75 -17.09 27.41
C GLY A 58 45.91 -18.33 26.52
N THR A 59 46.02 -19.53 27.08
CA THR A 59 46.08 -20.78 26.31
C THR A 59 44.73 -21.05 25.67
N ARG A 60 44.74 -21.39 24.38
CA ARG A 60 43.53 -21.64 23.59
C ARG A 60 43.27 -23.13 23.44
N SER A 61 42.00 -23.53 23.52
CA SER A 61 41.57 -24.89 23.17
C SER A 61 41.64 -25.12 21.65
N ALA A 62 41.51 -26.39 21.24
CA ALA A 62 41.18 -26.70 19.85
C ALA A 62 39.82 -26.07 19.49
N ALA A 63 39.74 -25.47 18.29
CA ALA A 63 38.54 -24.82 17.80
C ALA A 63 37.49 -25.82 17.33
N GLN A 64 36.28 -25.71 17.85
CA GLN A 64 35.12 -26.45 17.37
C GLN A 64 34.36 -25.59 16.36
N LYS A 65 34.42 -25.98 15.07
CA LYS A 65 33.85 -25.20 13.98
C LYS A 65 32.37 -25.49 13.80
N ILE A 66 31.59 -24.44 13.58
CA ILE A 66 30.15 -24.50 13.34
C ILE A 66 29.86 -23.70 12.07
N GLU A 67 29.08 -24.26 11.16
CA GLU A 67 28.55 -23.53 10.02
C GLU A 67 27.12 -23.07 10.36
N LEU A 68 26.88 -21.78 10.26
CA LEU A 68 25.59 -21.14 10.51
C LEU A 68 25.07 -20.56 9.20
N THR A 69 23.79 -20.77 8.90
CA THR A 69 23.12 -20.09 7.78
C THR A 69 22.08 -19.14 8.33
N ILE A 70 22.27 -17.84 8.08
CA ILE A 70 21.35 -16.77 8.47
C ILE A 70 20.60 -16.32 7.23
N THR A 71 19.28 -16.51 7.23
CA THR A 71 18.41 -16.17 6.08
C THR A 71 17.70 -14.84 6.31
N GLU A 72 17.68 -13.99 5.29
CA GLU A 72 16.82 -12.81 5.18
C GLU A 72 15.67 -13.12 4.21
N LEU A 73 14.48 -12.59 4.52
CA LEU A 73 13.28 -12.70 3.71
C LEU A 73 12.55 -11.40 3.93
N ASP A 74 12.71 -10.48 2.99
CA ASP A 74 12.13 -9.15 3.11
C ASP A 74 11.90 -8.58 1.71
N ALA A 75 11.03 -7.59 1.61
CA ALA A 75 10.85 -6.80 0.41
C ALA A 75 10.10 -5.50 0.75
N THR A 76 10.36 -4.48 -0.05
CA THR A 76 9.72 -3.17 0.05
C THR A 76 8.52 -3.13 -0.91
N PRO A 77 7.27 -3.00 -0.43
CA PRO A 77 6.10 -2.93 -1.31
C PRO A 77 6.17 -1.71 -2.23
N ASP A 78 5.78 -1.88 -3.48
CA ASP A 78 5.62 -0.76 -4.41
C ASP A 78 4.16 -0.32 -4.52
N ILE A 79 3.94 0.97 -4.76
CA ILE A 79 2.59 1.54 -4.91
C ILE A 79 1.97 1.04 -6.20
N GLN A 80 0.83 0.37 -6.07
CA GLN A 80 0.11 -0.19 -7.21
C GLN A 80 -1.04 0.71 -7.63
N LYS A 81 -1.30 0.74 -8.94
CA LYS A 81 -2.46 1.38 -9.55
C LYS A 81 -3.21 0.35 -10.37
N VAL A 82 -4.46 0.08 -10.00
CA VAL A 82 -5.30 -0.94 -10.64
C VAL A 82 -6.55 -0.26 -11.18
N LYS A 83 -6.90 -0.48 -12.45
CA LYS A 83 -8.15 0.09 -12.96
C LYS A 83 -9.33 -0.63 -12.34
N VAL A 84 -10.46 0.06 -12.22
CA VAL A 84 -11.72 -0.55 -11.78
C VAL A 84 -12.03 -1.80 -12.62
N GLY A 85 -12.28 -2.91 -11.93
CA GLY A 85 -12.59 -4.20 -12.55
C GLY A 85 -11.37 -5.00 -13.06
N GLU A 86 -10.16 -4.45 -13.03
CA GLU A 86 -8.94 -5.20 -13.35
C GLU A 86 -8.38 -5.96 -12.13
N ALA A 87 -7.63 -7.02 -12.39
CA ALA A 87 -6.97 -7.78 -11.34
C ALA A 87 -5.62 -7.16 -10.95
N LEU A 88 -5.28 -7.23 -9.67
CA LEU A 88 -3.93 -6.92 -9.21
C LEU A 88 -2.95 -7.98 -9.73
N SER A 89 -1.77 -7.53 -10.15
CA SER A 89 -0.68 -8.41 -10.58
C SER A 89 -0.32 -9.40 -9.47
N ASN A 90 -0.03 -10.64 -9.84
CA ASN A 90 0.52 -11.67 -8.95
C ASN A 90 2.04 -11.87 -9.16
N ASP A 91 2.69 -10.94 -9.85
CA ASP A 91 4.13 -10.97 -10.09
C ASP A 91 4.89 -10.24 -8.96
N LEU A 92 5.77 -10.98 -8.29
CA LEU A 92 6.65 -10.48 -7.24
C LEU A 92 7.43 -9.23 -7.67
N THR A 93 7.95 -9.20 -8.91
CA THR A 93 8.81 -8.10 -9.38
C THR A 93 8.03 -6.83 -9.72
N THR A 94 6.72 -6.96 -9.96
CA THR A 94 5.80 -5.85 -10.17
C THR A 94 5.35 -5.25 -8.83
N LEU A 95 5.13 -6.11 -7.82
CA LEU A 95 4.56 -5.69 -6.53
C LEU A 95 5.59 -5.19 -5.52
N PHE A 96 6.86 -5.57 -5.67
CA PHE A 96 7.90 -5.32 -4.68
C PHE A 96 9.21 -4.84 -5.31
N LYS A 97 9.87 -3.95 -4.56
CA LYS A 97 11.26 -3.52 -4.77
C LYS A 97 12.15 -4.18 -3.71
N GLU A 98 13.44 -4.27 -4.03
CA GLU A 98 14.47 -4.71 -3.08
C GLU A 98 14.15 -6.05 -2.40
N VAL A 99 13.73 -7.05 -3.17
CA VAL A 99 13.47 -8.39 -2.63
C VAL A 99 14.77 -9.00 -2.10
N LYS A 100 14.78 -9.32 -0.81
CA LYS A 100 15.89 -9.94 -0.10
C LYS A 100 15.55 -11.36 0.29
N GLY A 101 16.51 -12.27 0.06
CA GLY A 101 16.38 -13.69 0.34
C GLY A 101 16.69 -14.56 -0.87
N THR A 102 16.75 -15.86 -0.66
CA THR A 102 16.99 -16.84 -1.73
C THR A 102 15.70 -17.59 -2.03
N ASN A 103 15.39 -17.79 -3.31
CA ASN A 103 14.17 -18.49 -3.76
C ASN A 103 12.87 -17.87 -3.21
N VAL A 104 12.84 -16.55 -3.09
CA VAL A 104 11.64 -15.83 -2.63
C VAL A 104 10.55 -15.96 -3.68
N THR A 105 9.36 -16.36 -3.23
CA THR A 105 8.16 -16.45 -4.06
C THR A 105 7.00 -15.75 -3.37
N LEU A 106 6.02 -15.35 -4.18
CA LEU A 106 4.80 -14.72 -3.73
C LEU A 106 3.66 -15.75 -3.74
N LYS A 107 2.93 -15.88 -2.62
CA LYS A 107 1.70 -16.68 -2.62
C LYS A 107 0.60 -15.95 -3.41
N PRO A 108 -0.31 -16.68 -4.08
CA PRO A 108 -1.41 -16.08 -4.81
C PRO A 108 -2.23 -15.14 -3.92
N LEU A 109 -2.60 -13.99 -4.49
CA LEU A 109 -3.42 -12.98 -3.83
C LEU A 109 -4.46 -12.40 -4.79
N SER A 110 -5.53 -11.88 -4.22
CA SER A 110 -6.64 -11.25 -4.93
C SER A 110 -7.16 -10.07 -4.13
N MET A 111 -7.79 -9.13 -4.81
CA MET A 111 -8.42 -7.97 -4.19
C MET A 111 -9.66 -7.55 -4.98
N ASP A 112 -10.56 -6.82 -4.32
CA ASP A 112 -11.76 -6.26 -4.96
C ASP A 112 -11.44 -4.89 -5.57
N SER A 113 -11.47 -4.80 -6.90
CA SER A 113 -11.25 -3.56 -7.67
C SER A 113 -12.55 -2.88 -8.10
N SER A 114 -13.70 -3.19 -7.51
CA SER A 114 -14.99 -2.62 -7.91
C SER A 114 -15.17 -1.16 -7.48
N VAL A 115 -14.45 -0.69 -6.44
CA VAL A 115 -14.62 0.64 -5.87
C VAL A 115 -13.35 1.46 -6.01
N VAL A 116 -13.47 2.68 -6.57
CA VAL A 116 -12.39 3.66 -6.62
C VAL A 116 -11.98 4.11 -5.23
N GLY A 117 -10.67 4.11 -4.97
CA GLY A 117 -10.07 4.55 -3.71
C GLY A 117 -8.78 3.81 -3.39
N PHE A 118 -8.37 3.91 -2.12
CA PHE A 118 -7.20 3.23 -1.58
C PHE A 118 -7.57 1.97 -0.81
N GLN A 119 -6.74 0.95 -0.91
CA GLN A 119 -6.79 -0.21 -0.03
C GLN A 119 -5.42 -0.83 0.22
N TRP A 120 -5.26 -1.43 1.41
CA TRP A 120 -4.13 -2.28 1.73
C TRP A 120 -4.41 -3.72 1.30
N VAL A 121 -3.52 -4.29 0.49
CA VAL A 121 -3.58 -5.71 0.14
C VAL A 121 -2.47 -6.46 0.84
N GLU A 122 -2.83 -7.50 1.60
CA GLU A 122 -1.85 -8.36 2.26
C GLU A 122 -1.26 -9.35 1.26
N ALA A 123 0.06 -9.35 1.15
CA ALA A 123 0.84 -10.22 0.30
C ALA A 123 1.77 -11.06 1.16
N THR A 124 1.81 -12.37 0.90
CA THR A 124 2.66 -13.31 1.64
C THR A 124 3.85 -13.72 0.80
N LEU A 125 5.04 -13.31 1.24
CA LEU A 125 6.31 -13.74 0.70
C LEU A 125 6.76 -15.01 1.42
N THR A 126 7.34 -15.95 0.69
CA THR A 126 7.84 -17.21 1.24
C THR A 126 9.14 -17.64 0.57
N ASP A 127 10.07 -18.18 1.34
CA ASP A 127 11.29 -18.85 0.87
C ASP A 127 11.17 -20.39 0.94
N GLY A 128 9.95 -20.90 1.21
CA GLY A 128 9.66 -22.32 1.41
C GLY A 128 9.93 -22.83 2.83
N LYS A 129 10.54 -22.02 3.71
CA LYS A 129 10.76 -22.35 5.13
C LYS A 129 9.97 -21.44 6.05
N ARG A 130 9.82 -20.17 5.69
CA ARG A 130 9.10 -19.17 6.47
C ARG A 130 8.31 -18.22 5.59
N ASP A 131 7.31 -17.61 6.20
CA ASP A 131 6.43 -16.65 5.55
C ASP A 131 6.60 -15.26 6.19
N VAL A 132 6.55 -14.22 5.36
CA VAL A 132 6.52 -12.82 5.79
C VAL A 132 5.36 -12.13 5.09
N ILE A 133 4.51 -11.47 5.88
CA ILE A 133 3.36 -10.71 5.38
C ILE A 133 3.79 -9.26 5.16
N LYS A 134 3.44 -8.72 3.99
CA LYS A 134 3.64 -7.32 3.61
C LYS A 134 2.33 -6.69 3.16
N LYS A 135 2.14 -5.42 3.48
CA LYS A 135 0.98 -4.63 3.02
C LYS A 135 1.37 -3.85 1.79
N ILE A 136 0.67 -4.10 0.69
CA ILE A 136 0.86 -3.39 -0.57
C ILE A 136 -0.16 -2.24 -0.61
N PRO A 137 0.29 -0.99 -0.83
CA PRO A 137 -0.61 0.12 -1.08
C PRO A 137 -1.18 0.01 -2.50
N VAL A 138 -2.50 -0.13 -2.61
CA VAL A 138 -3.17 -0.29 -3.91
C VAL A 138 -4.19 0.81 -4.12
N ASN A 139 -4.09 1.48 -5.25
CA ASN A 139 -4.96 2.56 -5.69
C ASN A 139 -5.86 2.06 -6.82
N VAL A 140 -7.12 1.82 -6.50
CA VAL A 140 -8.14 1.49 -7.51
C VAL A 140 -8.61 2.78 -8.13
N TYR A 141 -8.53 2.89 -9.45
CA TYR A 141 -8.84 4.13 -10.16
C TYR A 141 -9.70 3.92 -11.39
N ASN A 142 -10.46 4.96 -11.73
CA ASN A 142 -11.17 5.00 -12.99
C ASN A 142 -10.32 5.82 -13.98
N ALA A 143 -9.98 5.21 -15.12
CA ALA A 143 -9.11 5.84 -16.12
C ALA A 143 -9.71 7.12 -16.74
N GLU A 144 -11.02 7.30 -16.67
CA GLU A 144 -11.72 8.46 -17.25
C GLU A 144 -11.82 9.64 -16.27
N SER A 145 -11.85 9.36 -14.96
CA SER A 145 -12.16 10.36 -13.94
C SER A 145 -11.05 10.61 -12.90
N THR A 146 -10.10 9.68 -12.75
CA THR A 146 -9.04 9.79 -11.75
C THR A 146 -7.76 10.37 -12.34
N VAL A 147 -7.19 11.35 -11.66
CA VAL A 147 -5.87 11.93 -11.96
C VAL A 147 -4.91 11.72 -10.79
N PHE A 148 -3.61 11.70 -11.09
CA PHE A 148 -2.56 11.42 -10.11
C PHE A 148 -1.46 12.48 -10.17
N ASN A 149 -0.96 12.87 -8.99
CA ASN A 149 0.33 13.53 -8.82
C ASN A 149 1.22 12.60 -7.97
N ALA A 150 2.19 11.95 -8.61
CA ALA A 150 3.08 11.01 -7.93
C ALA A 150 4.09 11.70 -7.00
N LYS A 151 4.44 12.98 -7.26
CA LYS A 151 5.42 13.74 -6.48
C LYS A 151 4.87 14.09 -5.10
N ASP A 152 3.64 14.60 -5.06
CA ASP A 152 2.93 14.95 -3.82
C ASP A 152 2.05 13.80 -3.30
N THR A 153 2.17 12.62 -3.92
CA THR A 153 1.43 11.41 -3.55
C THR A 153 -0.09 11.65 -3.44
N ILE A 154 -0.69 12.34 -4.42
CA ILE A 154 -2.13 12.69 -4.44
C ILE A 154 -2.83 11.94 -5.57
N ALA A 155 -4.01 11.37 -5.27
CA ALA A 155 -5.00 11.01 -6.27
C ALA A 155 -6.25 11.88 -6.10
N LEU A 156 -6.90 12.24 -7.21
CA LEU A 156 -8.18 12.94 -7.22
C LEU A 156 -9.07 12.30 -8.28
N ASP A 157 -10.23 11.82 -7.84
CA ASP A 157 -11.29 11.30 -8.69
C ASP A 157 -12.48 12.25 -8.68
N ALA A 158 -12.93 12.64 -9.87
CA ALA A 158 -14.17 13.35 -10.06
C ALA A 158 -14.79 12.91 -11.38
N LYS A 159 -15.91 12.17 -11.27
CA LYS A 159 -16.60 11.54 -12.39
C LYS A 159 -17.42 12.54 -13.19
N ASP A 160 -17.56 12.28 -14.48
CA ASP A 160 -18.54 12.97 -15.31
C ASP A 160 -19.94 12.53 -14.86
N THR A 161 -20.89 13.46 -14.79
CA THR A 161 -22.15 13.22 -14.09
C THR A 161 -23.33 13.85 -14.82
N TYR A 162 -24.41 13.09 -14.92
CA TYR A 162 -25.69 13.55 -15.43
C TYR A 162 -26.58 14.07 -14.30
N PHE A 163 -27.29 15.16 -14.56
CA PHE A 163 -28.23 15.81 -13.65
C PHE A 163 -29.60 15.94 -14.30
N GLU A 164 -30.63 15.65 -13.51
CA GLU A 164 -32.02 15.93 -13.90
C GLU A 164 -32.30 17.43 -13.78
N LEU A 165 -32.90 18.02 -14.81
CA LEU A 165 -33.20 19.45 -14.88
C LEU A 165 -34.08 19.91 -13.71
N VAL A 166 -34.98 19.05 -13.23
CA VAL A 166 -35.83 19.36 -12.07
C VAL A 166 -35.01 19.54 -10.80
N ASP A 167 -33.98 18.71 -10.58
CA ASP A 167 -33.07 18.82 -9.44
C ASP A 167 -32.24 20.11 -9.55
N VAL A 168 -31.72 20.40 -10.74
CA VAL A 168 -30.92 21.61 -10.98
C VAL A 168 -31.76 22.88 -10.80
N ARG A 169 -33.01 22.91 -11.28
CA ARG A 169 -33.93 24.04 -11.07
C ARG A 169 -34.20 24.27 -9.60
N LYS A 170 -34.57 23.21 -8.89
CA LYS A 170 -34.84 23.26 -7.45
C LYS A 170 -33.61 23.77 -6.68
N SER A 171 -32.44 23.19 -6.90
CA SER A 171 -31.21 23.64 -6.24
C SER A 171 -30.79 25.05 -6.65
N SER A 172 -31.10 25.50 -7.87
CA SER A 172 -30.88 26.88 -8.29
C SER A 172 -31.79 27.87 -7.54
N GLU A 173 -33.05 27.51 -7.28
CA GLU A 173 -33.99 28.33 -6.50
C GLU A 173 -33.60 28.37 -5.02
N GLU A 174 -33.09 27.25 -4.49
CA GLU A 174 -32.66 27.11 -3.10
C GLU A 174 -31.24 27.63 -2.83
N GLY A 175 -30.45 27.94 -3.86
CA GLY A 175 -29.06 28.37 -3.73
C GLY A 175 -28.09 27.23 -3.33
N THR A 176 -28.41 25.98 -3.67
CA THR A 176 -27.70 24.75 -3.24
C THR A 176 -27.02 23.99 -4.39
N LEU A 177 -26.75 24.65 -5.53
CA LEU A 177 -26.15 24.00 -6.70
C LEU A 177 -24.78 23.35 -6.43
N ASP A 178 -23.93 23.98 -5.62
CA ASP A 178 -22.62 23.43 -5.26
C ASP A 178 -22.75 22.14 -4.45
N GLU A 179 -23.73 22.08 -3.55
CA GLU A 179 -24.03 20.90 -2.75
C GLU A 179 -24.58 19.78 -3.63
N LEU A 180 -25.49 20.08 -4.55
CA LEU A 180 -26.00 19.12 -5.54
C LEU A 180 -24.85 18.53 -6.38
N VAL A 181 -23.95 19.38 -6.86
CA VAL A 181 -22.79 18.96 -7.66
C VAL A 181 -21.86 18.06 -6.85
N ARG A 182 -21.54 18.42 -5.60
CA ARG A 182 -20.71 17.59 -4.71
C ARG A 182 -21.36 16.25 -4.40
N GLN A 183 -22.66 16.22 -4.10
CA GLN A 183 -23.39 15.01 -3.75
C GLN A 183 -23.54 14.04 -4.93
N LYS A 184 -23.69 14.52 -6.16
CA LYS A 184 -23.86 13.65 -7.33
C LYS A 184 -22.53 13.16 -7.89
N ILE A 185 -21.51 14.03 -7.92
CA ILE A 185 -20.17 13.66 -8.40
C ILE A 185 -19.46 12.77 -7.38
N GLU A 186 -19.65 13.04 -6.08
CA GLU A 186 -18.98 12.34 -4.97
C GLU A 186 -17.45 12.32 -5.17
N PRO A 187 -16.80 13.50 -5.31
CA PRO A 187 -15.37 13.55 -5.58
C PRO A 187 -14.59 12.90 -4.43
N LYS A 188 -13.52 12.19 -4.76
CA LYS A 188 -12.65 11.52 -3.78
C LYS A 188 -11.21 11.94 -3.98
N SER A 189 -10.49 12.15 -2.90
CA SER A 189 -9.05 12.40 -2.96
C SER A 189 -8.35 11.77 -1.78
N TRP A 190 -7.20 11.18 -2.05
CA TRP A 190 -6.46 10.41 -1.06
C TRP A 190 -4.96 10.44 -1.34
N ASP A 191 -4.20 10.17 -0.28
CA ASP A 191 -2.78 9.87 -0.34
C ASP A 191 -2.56 8.50 -0.97
N ILE A 192 -1.83 8.43 -2.08
CA ILE A 192 -1.62 7.16 -2.80
C ILE A 192 -0.72 6.17 -2.07
N ALA A 193 0.02 6.62 -1.06
CA ALA A 193 0.94 5.81 -0.27
C ALA A 193 0.28 5.15 0.94
N ASP A 194 -0.67 5.84 1.59
CA ASP A 194 -1.27 5.36 2.84
C ASP A 194 -2.82 5.45 2.91
N GLY A 195 -3.45 6.08 1.94
CA GLY A 195 -4.90 6.20 1.83
C GLY A 195 -5.53 7.34 2.63
N THR A 196 -4.75 8.19 3.29
CA THR A 196 -5.26 9.33 4.05
C THR A 196 -6.10 10.23 3.15
N GLU A 197 -7.31 10.60 3.59
CA GLU A 197 -8.18 11.49 2.82
C GLU A 197 -7.56 12.89 2.70
N ILE A 198 -7.64 13.45 1.49
CA ILE A 198 -7.14 14.79 1.19
C ILE A 198 -8.33 15.73 0.95
N PRO A 199 -8.38 16.91 1.60
CA PRO A 199 -9.48 17.85 1.43
C PRO A 199 -9.68 18.27 -0.03
N ILE A 200 -10.96 18.36 -0.43
CA ILE A 200 -11.36 18.71 -1.80
C ILE A 200 -12.16 20.02 -1.83
N GLU A 201 -11.64 20.97 -2.58
CA GLU A 201 -12.29 22.24 -2.87
C GLU A 201 -13.00 22.19 -4.23
N LEU A 202 -14.21 22.74 -4.32
CA LEU A 202 -14.91 22.98 -5.58
C LEU A 202 -14.55 24.41 -5.99
N ILE A 203 -13.81 24.54 -7.08
CA ILE A 203 -13.25 25.82 -7.54
C ILE A 203 -14.22 26.51 -8.50
N THR A 204 -14.79 25.74 -9.43
CA THR A 204 -15.75 26.24 -10.40
C THR A 204 -16.95 25.32 -10.45
N ASN A 205 -18.12 25.93 -10.57
CA ASN A 205 -19.37 25.25 -10.87
C ASN A 205 -20.13 26.08 -11.90
N GLU A 206 -20.24 25.55 -13.12
CA GLU A 206 -20.86 26.27 -14.24
C GLU A 206 -22.29 25.80 -14.52
N ILE A 207 -22.82 24.87 -13.72
CA ILE A 207 -24.15 24.28 -13.94
C ILE A 207 -25.25 25.34 -13.87
N LYS A 208 -26.24 25.25 -14.76
CA LYS A 208 -27.38 26.18 -14.83
C LYS A 208 -28.70 25.42 -15.00
N PRO A 209 -29.84 26.02 -14.61
CA PRO A 209 -31.17 25.42 -14.73
C PRO A 209 -31.70 25.39 -16.18
N GLY A 210 -30.93 24.80 -17.08
CA GLY A 210 -31.26 24.63 -18.50
C GLY A 210 -30.52 23.43 -19.10
N PHE A 211 -31.14 22.81 -20.10
CA PHE A 211 -30.53 21.71 -20.85
C PHE A 211 -29.17 22.11 -21.42
N GLY A 212 -28.18 21.24 -21.32
CA GLY A 212 -26.86 21.47 -21.89
C GLY A 212 -25.73 20.75 -21.16
N GLU A 213 -24.53 21.00 -21.65
CA GLU A 213 -23.27 20.53 -21.06
C GLU A 213 -22.59 21.68 -20.31
N TYR A 214 -22.09 21.38 -19.13
CA TYR A 214 -21.42 22.29 -18.22
C TYR A 214 -20.18 21.63 -17.63
N SER A 215 -19.47 22.35 -16.77
CA SER A 215 -18.31 21.81 -16.06
C SER A 215 -18.30 22.18 -14.58
N ALA A 216 -17.64 21.34 -13.79
CA ALA A 216 -17.22 21.67 -12.44
C ALA A 216 -15.77 21.24 -12.22
N THR A 217 -14.98 22.08 -11.55
CA THR A 217 -13.57 21.80 -11.28
C THR A 217 -13.32 21.62 -9.80
N PHE A 218 -12.73 20.49 -9.45
CA PHE A 218 -12.30 20.16 -8.10
C PHE A 218 -10.79 20.29 -7.96
N LYS A 219 -10.34 20.66 -6.77
CA LYS A 219 -8.93 20.80 -6.40
C LYS A 219 -8.66 20.07 -5.11
N ALA A 220 -7.57 19.29 -5.09
CA ALA A 220 -7.02 18.67 -3.89
C ALA A 220 -5.65 19.29 -3.58
N THR A 221 -5.41 19.64 -2.32
CA THR A 221 -4.16 20.26 -1.87
C THR A 221 -3.75 19.64 -0.54
N ARG A 222 -2.46 19.33 -0.36
CA ARG A 222 -1.92 18.98 0.96
C ARG A 222 -1.57 20.25 1.73
N GLU A 223 -1.73 20.21 3.05
CA GLU A 223 -1.37 21.31 3.95
C GLU A 223 0.09 21.79 3.78
N TYR A 224 0.99 20.89 3.39
CA TYR A 224 2.43 21.17 3.24
C TYR A 224 2.93 21.32 1.80
N SER A 225 2.04 21.26 0.79
CA SER A 225 2.43 21.37 -0.62
C SER A 225 1.87 22.66 -1.23
N GLU A 226 2.73 23.38 -1.94
CA GLU A 226 2.33 24.53 -2.77
C GLU A 226 1.69 24.06 -4.09
N GLU A 227 1.86 22.79 -4.47
CA GLU A 227 1.26 22.20 -5.66
C GLU A 227 -0.14 21.65 -5.33
N SER A 228 -1.08 21.85 -6.26
CA SER A 228 -2.44 21.35 -6.15
C SER A 228 -2.80 20.52 -7.37
N LEU A 229 -3.58 19.47 -7.15
CA LEU A 229 -4.08 18.61 -8.23
C LEU A 229 -5.52 19.02 -8.54
N GLN A 230 -5.81 19.30 -9.81
CA GLN A 230 -7.15 19.69 -10.25
C GLN A 230 -7.74 18.67 -11.22
N LYS A 231 -9.06 18.48 -11.15
CA LYS A 231 -9.84 17.68 -12.09
C LYS A 231 -11.14 18.38 -12.42
N THR A 232 -11.38 18.58 -13.71
CA THR A 232 -12.65 19.07 -14.25
C THR A 232 -13.53 17.89 -14.64
N SER A 233 -14.76 17.86 -14.13
CA SER A 233 -15.83 16.95 -14.51
C SER A 233 -16.74 17.61 -15.53
N LYS A 234 -17.20 16.83 -16.52
CA LYS A 234 -18.28 17.24 -17.42
C LYS A 234 -19.63 16.95 -16.76
N LEU A 235 -20.54 17.91 -16.87
CA LEU A 235 -21.87 17.85 -16.28
C LEU A 235 -22.92 17.98 -17.38
N SER A 236 -23.75 16.95 -17.53
CA SER A 236 -24.83 16.98 -18.52
C SER A 236 -26.15 17.22 -17.80
N VAL A 237 -26.90 18.27 -18.17
CA VAL A 237 -28.23 18.54 -17.62
C VAL A 237 -29.28 18.14 -18.66
N GLY A 238 -30.10 17.16 -18.29
CA GLY A 238 -31.15 16.63 -19.14
C GLY A 238 -32.46 16.42 -18.41
N GLY A 239 -33.39 15.74 -19.06
CA GLY A 239 -34.67 15.36 -18.48
C GLY A 239 -35.58 14.76 -19.54
N GLU A 240 -36.51 13.94 -19.08
CA GLU A 240 -37.53 13.33 -19.94
C GLU A 240 -38.83 14.13 -19.89
N LEU A 241 -39.47 14.33 -21.05
CA LEU A 241 -40.84 14.80 -21.12
C LEU A 241 -41.78 13.67 -20.70
N LYS A 242 -42.47 13.85 -19.57
CA LYS A 242 -43.51 12.92 -19.11
C LYS A 242 -44.87 13.58 -19.30
N PHE A 243 -45.79 12.88 -19.97
CA PHE A 243 -47.20 13.27 -20.00
C PHE A 243 -47.79 13.04 -18.61
N MET A 244 -48.44 14.07 -18.08
CA MET A 244 -49.06 14.00 -16.75
C MET A 244 -50.28 13.07 -16.77
N GLU A 245 -51.08 13.14 -17.83
CA GLU A 245 -52.17 12.20 -18.17
C GLU A 245 -52.36 12.21 -19.69
N LEU A 246 -52.65 11.05 -20.28
CA LEU A 246 -53.16 10.94 -21.65
C LEU A 246 -54.69 10.89 -21.58
N PRO A 247 -55.42 11.64 -22.41
CA PRO A 247 -56.88 11.57 -22.43
C PRO A 247 -57.34 10.14 -22.76
N GLU A 248 -58.19 9.56 -21.92
CA GLU A 248 -58.75 8.20 -22.13
C GLU A 248 -59.61 8.09 -23.40
N LYS A 249 -60.09 9.22 -23.93
CA LYS A 249 -60.90 9.30 -25.15
C LYS A 249 -60.42 10.45 -26.04
N LEU A 250 -60.06 10.11 -27.27
CA LEU A 250 -59.81 11.06 -28.35
C LEU A 250 -61.06 11.14 -29.23
N ASP A 251 -61.85 12.20 -29.07
CA ASP A 251 -62.93 12.50 -30.01
C ASP A 251 -62.33 13.07 -31.30
N TYR A 252 -62.58 12.40 -32.43
CA TYR A 252 -62.21 12.90 -33.75
C TYR A 252 -63.48 13.37 -34.48
N LYS A 253 -63.45 14.60 -35.00
CA LYS A 253 -64.45 15.08 -35.95
C LYS A 253 -64.15 14.47 -37.32
N THR A 254 -65.03 13.62 -37.81
CA THR A 254 -65.08 13.31 -39.24
C THR A 254 -65.58 14.54 -39.99
N ALA A 255 -64.80 15.03 -40.95
CA ALA A 255 -65.24 16.08 -41.86
C ALA A 255 -66.46 15.59 -42.64
N SER A 256 -67.59 16.27 -42.46
CA SER A 256 -68.82 16.10 -43.23
C SER A 256 -68.88 17.10 -44.37
#